data_AF-A0ABD1LWT8-F1
#
_entry.id   AF-A0ABD1LWT8-F1
#
_cell.length_a   1.000
_cell.length_b   1.000
_cell.length_c   1.000
_cell.angle_alpha   90.00
_cell.angle_beta   90.00
_cell.angle_gamma   90.00
#
_symmetry.space_group_name_H-M   'P 1'
#
loop_
_entity.id
_entity.type
_entity.pdbx_description
1 polymer ?
#
loop_
_entity_poly.entity_id
_entity_poly.type
_entity_poly.pdbx_seq_one_letter_code
_entity_poly.pdbx_strand_id
1 'polypeptide(L)'
;MAPEKNNCCRRCLGTLISLGLSALFLWLILRTQPPKCSLQSLSLNNVPSHPHPNDTVSFHLALRNNNKDKGLNYHHLRLSFALFLDNATTRPLAAAALPDFYQGRGRTAHRWGSASVARGGARRQVNGSVFVRVQVEMRVSYKVWLGFYVKRQRLVAGNNVEVDARSGEKVATGEVRLGDVPPRLGSRAAQARSCCAAFVGVFVSGLFFTAFT
;
A
#
# COMPACT_ATOMS: atom_id res chain seq x y z
N MET A 1 -2.33 -45.48 -53.03
CA MET A 1 -2.70 -45.23 -51.62
C MET A 1 -1.61 -44.36 -51.00
N ALA A 2 -1.87 -43.07 -50.81
CA ALA A 2 -0.90 -42.17 -50.19
C ALA A 2 -0.93 -42.34 -48.67
N PRO A 3 0.22 -42.40 -47.98
CA PRO A 3 0.26 -42.59 -46.54
C PRO A 3 -0.23 -41.32 -45.82
N GLU A 4 -1.23 -41.49 -44.94
CA GLU A 4 -1.82 -40.43 -44.14
C GLU A 4 -0.81 -39.92 -43.10
N LYS A 5 -0.08 -38.87 -43.46
CA LYS A 5 1.08 -38.35 -42.71
C LYS A 5 0.71 -37.21 -41.76
N ASN A 6 -0.44 -37.25 -41.07
CA ASN A 6 -1.00 -36.05 -40.41
C ASN A 6 -1.27 -36.14 -38.89
N ASN A 7 -0.86 -37.22 -38.20
CA ASN A 7 -1.26 -37.40 -36.79
C ASN A 7 -0.20 -37.06 -35.74
N CYS A 8 1.10 -36.96 -36.10
CA CYS A 8 2.16 -36.71 -35.13
C CYS A 8 2.31 -35.21 -34.79
N CYS A 9 2.42 -34.33 -35.80
CA CYS A 9 2.59 -32.89 -35.60
C CYS A 9 1.40 -32.22 -34.88
N ARG A 10 0.17 -32.65 -35.17
CA ARG A 10 -1.06 -32.11 -34.53
C ARG A 10 -1.11 -32.44 -33.03
N ARG A 11 -0.62 -33.63 -32.65
CA ARG A 11 -0.58 -34.07 -31.25
C ARG A 11 0.52 -33.35 -30.46
N CYS A 12 1.70 -33.16 -31.07
CA CYS A 12 2.79 -32.37 -30.47
C CYS A 12 2.42 -30.90 -30.26
N LEU A 13 1.78 -30.26 -31.25
CA LEU A 13 1.32 -28.88 -31.11
C LEU A 13 0.26 -28.75 -30.00
N GLY A 14 -0.69 -29.68 -29.93
CA GLY A 14 -1.68 -29.73 -28.85
C GLY A 14 -1.05 -29.84 -27.46
N THR A 15 -0.01 -30.67 -27.30
CA THR A 15 0.72 -30.79 -26.02
C THR A 15 1.50 -29.53 -25.66
N LEU A 16 2.10 -28.83 -26.64
CA LEU A 16 2.82 -27.59 -26.37
C LEU A 16 1.87 -26.47 -25.95
N ILE A 17 0.69 -26.38 -26.60
CA ILE A 17 -0.35 -25.41 -26.23
C ILE A 17 -0.88 -25.69 -24.82
N SER A 18 -1.14 -26.95 -24.46
CA SER A 18 -1.63 -27.30 -23.12
C SER A 18 -0.57 -27.05 -22.02
N LEU A 19 0.71 -27.34 -22.30
CA LEU A 19 1.82 -26.99 -21.42
C LEU A 19 1.97 -25.47 -21.26
N GLY A 20 1.85 -24.71 -22.34
CA GLY A 20 1.89 -23.24 -22.30
C GLY A 20 0.73 -22.65 -21.49
N LEU A 21 -0.50 -23.12 -21.72
CA LEU A 21 -1.69 -22.69 -20.98
C LEU A 21 -1.60 -23.05 -19.49
N SER A 22 -1.19 -24.28 -19.16
CA SER A 22 -1.03 -24.69 -17.77
C SER A 22 0.05 -23.89 -17.05
N ALA A 23 1.19 -23.60 -17.70
CA ALA A 23 2.22 -22.71 -17.17
C ALA A 23 1.69 -21.28 -16.96
N LEU A 24 0.89 -20.76 -17.90
CA LEU A 24 0.24 -19.45 -17.77
C LEU A 24 -0.74 -19.41 -16.59
N PHE A 25 -1.60 -20.42 -16.45
CA PHE A 25 -2.53 -20.53 -15.32
C PHE A 25 -1.79 -20.64 -13.99
N LEU A 26 -0.74 -21.47 -13.93
CA LEU A 26 0.10 -21.58 -12.74
C LEU A 26 0.74 -20.24 -12.38
N TRP A 27 1.27 -19.52 -13.37
CA TRP A 27 1.83 -18.18 -13.18
C TRP A 27 0.78 -17.18 -12.67
N LEU A 28 -0.43 -17.18 -13.23
CA LEU A 28 -1.53 -16.33 -12.77
C LEU A 28 -1.96 -16.65 -11.34
N ILE A 29 -2.00 -17.94 -10.97
CA ILE A 29 -2.31 -18.39 -9.60
C ILE A 29 -1.20 -18.02 -8.63
N LEU A 30 0.08 -18.01 -9.04
CA LEU A 30 1.19 -17.64 -8.16
C LEU A 30 1.40 -16.13 -8.07
N ARG A 31 0.91 -15.35 -9.05
CA ARG A 31 1.04 -13.89 -9.05
C ARG A 31 0.36 -13.28 -7.84
N THR A 32 1.12 -12.48 -7.09
CA THR A 32 0.69 -11.79 -5.88
C THR A 32 0.64 -10.28 -6.09
N GLN A 33 -0.39 -9.62 -5.57
CA GLN A 33 -0.48 -8.17 -5.51
C GLN A 33 -0.17 -7.67 -4.09
N PRO A 34 0.61 -6.58 -3.92
CA PRO A 34 0.82 -5.96 -2.62
C PRO A 34 -0.52 -5.47 -2.02
N PRO A 35 -0.76 -5.66 -0.70
CA PRO A 35 -1.91 -5.08 -0.04
C PRO A 35 -1.86 -3.55 -0.13
N LYS A 36 -3.03 -2.93 -0.23
CA LYS A 36 -3.15 -1.47 -0.16
C LYS A 36 -3.31 -1.07 1.31
N CYS A 37 -2.58 -0.06 1.73
CA CYS A 37 -2.64 0.46 3.09
C CYS A 37 -3.25 1.88 3.06
N SER A 38 -4.25 2.12 3.91
CA SER A 38 -4.87 3.43 4.04
C SER A 38 -5.09 3.79 5.51
N LEU A 39 -4.91 5.06 5.81
CA LEU A 39 -5.13 5.65 7.12
C LEU A 39 -6.52 6.28 7.15
N GLN A 40 -7.42 5.71 7.96
CA GLN A 40 -8.80 6.15 8.06
C GLN A 40 -8.97 7.32 9.02
N SER A 41 -8.35 7.26 10.19
CA SER A 41 -8.33 8.36 11.16
C SER A 41 -6.98 8.46 11.84
N LEU A 42 -6.65 9.68 12.25
CA LEU A 42 -5.46 10.04 12.99
C LEU A 42 -5.87 11.15 13.95
N SER A 43 -5.58 10.96 15.23
CA SER A 43 -5.87 11.94 16.28
C SER A 43 -4.62 12.11 17.16
N LEU A 44 -4.23 13.35 17.39
CA LEU A 44 -3.09 13.74 18.22
C LEU A 44 -3.63 14.42 19.48
N ASN A 45 -3.59 13.73 20.62
CA ASN A 45 -4.21 14.24 21.85
C ASN A 45 -3.36 15.27 22.61
N ASN A 46 -2.13 15.52 22.18
CA ASN A 46 -1.29 16.60 22.70
C ASN A 46 -1.68 17.95 22.06
N VAL A 47 -2.86 18.46 22.38
CA VAL A 47 -3.31 19.79 21.93
C VAL A 47 -3.38 20.73 23.14
N PRO A 48 -2.86 21.97 23.05
CA PRO A 48 -2.90 22.94 24.16
C PRO A 48 -4.31 23.27 24.69
N SER A 49 -5.37 22.87 23.98
CA SER A 49 -6.78 23.12 24.30
C SER A 49 -7.45 22.03 25.16
N HIS A 50 -6.80 20.89 25.40
CA HIS A 50 -7.41 19.79 26.18
C HIS A 50 -7.05 19.88 27.68
N PRO A 51 -8.02 19.70 28.61
CA PRO A 51 -7.80 19.79 30.06
C PRO A 51 -6.73 18.83 30.62
N HIS A 52 -6.46 17.75 29.88
CA HIS A 52 -5.40 16.79 30.14
C HIS A 52 -4.73 16.44 28.80
N PRO A 53 -3.63 17.11 28.40
CA PRO A 53 -2.91 16.78 27.17
C PRO A 53 -2.26 15.42 27.35
N ASN A 54 -2.98 14.37 26.97
CA ASN A 54 -2.41 13.03 26.91
C ASN A 54 -1.48 12.99 25.69
N ASP A 55 -0.21 12.68 25.95
CA ASP A 55 0.84 12.53 24.94
C ASP A 55 0.64 11.25 24.12
N THR A 56 -0.51 11.12 23.45
CA THR A 56 -0.86 9.93 22.67
C THR A 56 -1.27 10.27 21.25
N VAL A 57 -0.82 9.44 20.32
CA VAL A 57 -1.25 9.41 18.93
C VAL A 57 -2.15 8.20 18.75
N SER A 58 -3.41 8.42 18.40
CA SER A 58 -4.38 7.37 18.10
C SER A 58 -4.57 7.29 16.59
N PHE A 59 -4.62 6.07 16.05
CA PHE A 59 -4.75 5.86 14.61
C PHE A 59 -5.67 4.68 14.29
N HIS A 60 -6.29 4.77 13.11
CA HIS A 60 -7.05 3.69 12.51
C HIS A 60 -6.48 3.36 11.13
N LEU A 61 -5.90 2.17 11.02
CA LEU A 61 -5.30 1.63 9.81
C LEU A 61 -6.23 0.64 9.12
N ALA A 62 -6.43 0.80 7.82
CA ALA A 62 -7.11 -0.15 6.96
C ALA A 62 -6.13 -0.78 5.97
N LEU A 63 -6.08 -2.12 5.99
CA LEU A 63 -5.25 -2.92 5.11
C LEU A 63 -6.17 -3.71 4.19
N ARG A 64 -6.14 -3.40 2.89
CA ARG A 64 -7.00 -4.03 1.89
C ARG A 64 -6.22 -5.08 1.11
N ASN A 65 -6.65 -6.33 1.23
CA ASN A 65 -6.14 -7.44 0.43
C ASN A 65 -6.91 -7.51 -0.90
N ASN A 66 -6.28 -7.16 -2.01
CA ASN A 66 -6.89 -7.30 -3.35
C ASN A 66 -6.75 -8.70 -3.95
N ASN A 67 -5.96 -9.58 -3.31
CA ASN A 67 -5.82 -10.95 -3.77
C ASN A 67 -7.08 -11.73 -3.38
N LYS A 68 -7.84 -12.18 -4.38
CA LYS A 68 -9.10 -12.94 -4.17
C LYS A 68 -8.86 -14.39 -3.77
N ASP A 69 -7.68 -14.91 -4.07
CA ASP A 69 -7.29 -16.31 -3.95
C ASP A 69 -6.27 -16.56 -2.82
N LYS A 70 -5.64 -15.50 -2.30
CA LYS A 70 -4.57 -15.59 -1.29
C LYS A 70 -4.90 -14.84 0.00
N GLY A 71 -4.64 -15.50 1.12
CA GLY A 71 -4.62 -14.86 2.43
C GLY A 71 -3.27 -14.18 2.67
N LEU A 72 -3.25 -13.20 3.56
CA LEU A 72 -2.03 -12.46 3.92
C LEU A 72 -1.75 -12.68 5.40
N ASN A 73 -0.49 -12.98 5.73
CA ASN A 73 -0.02 -12.93 7.10
C ASN A 73 0.90 -11.73 7.25
N TYR A 74 0.57 -10.84 8.19
CA TYR A 74 1.36 -9.66 8.48
C TYR A 74 2.29 -9.95 9.65
N HIS A 75 3.55 -9.60 9.47
CA HIS A 75 4.60 -9.75 10.44
C HIS A 75 5.32 -8.43 10.69
N HIS A 76 5.63 -8.15 11.96
CA HIS A 76 6.40 -6.98 12.38
C HIS A 76 5.85 -5.66 11.81
N LEU A 77 4.55 -5.44 11.92
CA LEU A 77 3.93 -4.20 11.46
C LEU A 77 4.31 -3.06 12.41
N ARG A 78 5.12 -2.13 11.91
CA ARG A 78 5.57 -0.93 12.62
C ARG A 78 5.02 0.31 11.94
N LEU A 79 4.41 1.18 12.71
CA LEU A 79 4.02 2.53 12.29
C LEU A 79 4.95 3.52 12.97
N SER A 80 5.39 4.50 12.20
CA SER A 80 6.20 5.61 12.64
C SER A 80 5.51 6.91 12.25
N PHE A 81 5.46 7.82 13.21
CA PHE A 81 4.90 9.15 13.06
C PHE A 81 6.05 10.13 13.20
N ALA A 82 6.16 11.08 12.29
CA ALA A 82 7.19 12.11 12.33
C ALA A 82 6.60 13.49 12.02
N LEU A 83 7.06 14.52 12.71
CA LEU A 83 6.68 15.91 12.46
C LEU A 83 7.62 16.52 11.44
N PHE A 84 7.09 17.40 10.59
CA PHE A 84 7.92 18.23 9.73
C PHE A 84 8.52 19.39 10.54
N LEU A 85 9.84 19.51 10.51
CA LEU A 85 10.57 20.69 11.01
C LEU A 85 10.67 21.71 9.87
N ASP A 86 11.17 21.24 8.73
CA ASP A 86 11.22 21.99 7.48
C ASP A 86 10.36 21.34 6.38
N ASN A 87 10.41 21.89 5.17
CA ASN A 87 9.70 21.33 4.03
C ASN A 87 10.20 19.93 3.64
N ALA A 88 11.39 19.53 4.08
CA ALA A 88 12.02 18.26 3.75
C ALA A 88 12.54 17.46 4.96
N THR A 89 12.71 18.10 6.11
CA THR A 89 13.26 17.47 7.31
C THR A 89 12.12 17.05 8.24
N THR A 90 12.19 15.80 8.72
CA THR A 90 11.21 15.25 9.65
C THR A 90 11.88 14.77 10.92
N ARG A 91 11.21 14.95 12.05
CA ARG A 91 11.65 14.44 13.36
C ARG A 91 10.69 13.37 13.86
N PRO A 92 11.18 12.25 14.41
CA PRO A 92 10.30 11.24 15.00
C PRO A 92 9.42 11.85 16.10
N LEU A 93 8.17 11.41 16.13
CA LEU A 93 7.14 11.82 17.10
C LEU A 93 6.68 10.64 17.94
N ALA A 94 6.30 9.54 17.30
CA ALA A 94 5.79 8.35 17.97
C ALA A 94 6.06 7.11 17.11
N ALA A 95 6.09 5.95 17.75
CA ALA A 95 6.17 4.67 17.06
C ALA A 95 5.18 3.69 17.70
N ALA A 96 4.46 2.96 16.86
CA ALA A 96 3.54 1.91 17.28
C ALA A 96 3.93 0.59 16.62
N ALA A 97 3.87 -0.50 17.36
CA ALA A 97 3.95 -1.84 16.82
C ALA A 97 2.59 -2.52 16.94
N LEU A 98 2.11 -3.12 15.85
CA LEU A 98 0.90 -3.95 15.85
C LEU A 98 1.31 -5.42 15.91
N PRO A 99 0.57 -6.26 16.65
CA PRO A 99 0.82 -7.69 16.70
C PRO A 99 0.62 -8.32 15.32
N ASP A 100 1.31 -9.43 15.08
CA ASP A 100 1.17 -10.22 13.87
C ASP A 100 -0.28 -10.73 13.73
N PHE A 101 -0.80 -10.75 12.50
CA PHE A 101 -2.15 -11.24 12.28
C PHE A 101 -2.36 -11.75 10.85
N TYR A 102 -3.31 -12.67 10.74
CA TYR A 102 -3.77 -13.20 9.47
C TYR A 102 -4.98 -12.41 8.94
N GLN A 103 -4.97 -12.16 7.64
CA GLN A 103 -6.07 -11.56 6.90
C GLN A 103 -6.56 -12.52 5.82
N GLY A 104 -7.88 -12.75 5.81
CA GLY A 104 -8.54 -13.56 4.80
C GLY A 104 -8.44 -13.01 3.36
N ARG A 105 -8.83 -13.84 2.41
CA ARG A 105 -8.80 -13.55 0.97
C ARG A 105 -9.79 -12.46 0.61
N GLY A 106 -9.37 -11.47 -0.18
CA GLY A 106 -10.24 -10.38 -0.63
C GLY A 106 -10.86 -9.53 0.49
N ARG A 107 -10.42 -9.68 1.75
CA ARG A 107 -10.97 -8.96 2.90
C ARG A 107 -10.20 -7.66 3.15
N THR A 108 -10.78 -6.78 3.95
CA THR A 108 -10.12 -5.61 4.53
C THR A 108 -9.96 -5.81 6.03
N ALA A 109 -8.76 -5.58 6.56
CA ALA A 109 -8.48 -5.64 7.98
C ALA A 109 -8.40 -4.22 8.55
N HIS A 110 -9.15 -3.98 9.62
CA HIS A 110 -9.16 -2.74 10.36
C HIS A 110 -8.36 -2.93 11.66
N ARG A 111 -7.43 -2.01 11.92
CA ARG A 111 -6.54 -2.06 13.08
C ARG A 111 -6.48 -0.69 13.73
N TRP A 112 -6.89 -0.64 14.97
CA TRP A 112 -6.74 0.51 15.83
C TRP A 112 -5.48 0.35 16.66
N GLY A 113 -4.84 1.47 16.95
CA GLY A 113 -3.72 1.49 17.87
C GLY A 113 -3.48 2.89 18.40
N SER A 114 -2.65 2.93 19.43
CA SER A 114 -2.16 4.17 19.99
C SER A 114 -0.66 4.05 20.27
N ALA A 115 0.02 5.18 20.29
CA ALA A 115 1.42 5.27 20.69
C ALA A 115 1.63 6.50 21.55
N SER A 116 2.54 6.41 22.52
CA SER A 116 2.99 7.56 23.27
C SER A 116 3.88 8.46 22.41
N VAL A 117 3.70 9.76 22.58
CA VAL A 117 4.52 10.79 21.94
C VAL A 117 5.84 10.91 22.69
N ALA A 118 6.95 10.86 21.95
CA ALA A 118 8.26 11.15 22.51
C ALA A 118 8.34 12.63 22.91
N ARG A 119 8.73 12.90 24.16
CA ARG A 119 8.77 14.24 24.75
C ARG A 119 9.70 15.19 23.99
N GLY A 120 9.25 16.44 23.85
CA GLY A 120 10.05 17.62 23.52
C GLY A 120 9.81 18.18 22.12
N GLY A 121 9.42 19.45 21.99
CA GLY A 121 9.60 20.28 20.78
C GLY A 121 8.33 20.75 20.08
N ALA A 122 8.33 22.05 19.76
CA ALA A 122 7.25 22.82 19.15
C ALA A 122 6.73 22.24 17.82
N ARG A 123 5.42 22.27 17.64
CA ARG A 123 4.77 21.93 16.37
C ARG A 123 4.96 23.08 15.39
N ARG A 124 5.56 22.83 14.23
CA ARG A 124 5.46 23.77 13.12
C ARG A 124 4.01 23.78 12.63
N GLN A 125 3.31 24.86 12.96
CA GLN A 125 1.98 25.13 12.42
C GLN A 125 2.15 25.90 11.12
N VAL A 126 1.45 25.44 10.08
CA VAL A 126 1.33 26.13 8.80
C VAL A 126 -0.16 26.40 8.63
N ASN A 127 -0.56 27.67 8.66
CA ASN A 127 -1.96 28.10 8.51
C ASN A 127 -2.94 27.45 9.51
N GLY A 128 -2.50 27.16 10.73
CA GLY A 128 -3.34 26.49 11.75
C GLY A 128 -3.40 24.96 11.62
N SER A 129 -2.71 24.37 10.64
CA SER A 129 -2.56 22.93 10.48
C SER A 129 -1.14 22.47 10.82
N VAL A 130 -1.01 21.22 11.23
CA VAL A 130 0.24 20.51 11.49
C VAL A 130 0.35 19.36 10.51
N PHE A 131 1.48 19.27 9.81
CA PHE A 131 1.75 18.15 8.92
C PHE A 131 2.50 17.04 9.67
N VAL A 132 1.95 15.83 9.59
CA VAL A 132 2.54 14.62 10.16
C VAL A 132 2.85 13.65 9.05
N ARG A 133 4.11 13.22 8.99
CA ARG A 133 4.53 12.11 8.16
C ARG A 133 4.15 10.80 8.86
N VAL A 134 3.34 9.98 8.19
CA VAL A 134 2.99 8.64 8.65
C VAL A 134 3.67 7.64 7.75
N GLN A 135 4.45 6.72 8.31
CA GLN A 135 5.12 5.66 7.58
C GLN A 135 4.87 4.30 8.25
N VAL A 136 4.41 3.35 7.46
CA VAL A 136 4.22 1.96 7.83
C VAL A 136 5.30 1.10 7.19
N GLU A 137 5.86 0.22 8.00
CA GLU A 137 6.76 -0.85 7.59
C GLU A 137 6.18 -2.18 8.04
N MET A 138 6.15 -3.17 7.14
CA MET A 138 5.64 -4.50 7.46
C MET A 138 6.28 -5.58 6.59
N ARG A 139 6.25 -6.82 7.06
CA ARG A 139 6.52 -8.01 6.25
C ARG A 139 5.23 -8.76 5.98
N VAL A 140 5.00 -9.14 4.73
CA VAL A 140 3.77 -9.83 4.31
C VAL A 140 4.12 -11.16 3.68
N SER A 141 3.50 -12.22 4.21
CA SER A 141 3.57 -13.58 3.66
C SER A 141 2.26 -13.93 2.97
N TYR A 142 2.33 -14.50 1.77
CA TYR A 142 1.17 -14.84 0.96
C TYR A 142 0.80 -16.31 1.11
N LYS A 143 -0.34 -16.60 1.73
CA LYS A 143 -0.87 -17.97 1.88
C LYS A 143 -1.79 -18.31 0.71
N VAL A 144 -1.42 -19.31 -0.08
CA VAL A 144 -2.27 -19.86 -1.15
C VAL A 144 -3.25 -20.91 -0.60
N TRP A 145 -4.23 -21.29 -1.40
CA TRP A 145 -5.27 -22.24 -0.97
C TRP A 145 -4.76 -23.64 -0.65
N LEU A 146 -3.67 -24.06 -1.28
CA LEU A 146 -3.01 -25.34 -1.00
C LEU A 146 -2.24 -25.35 0.34
N GLY A 147 -2.43 -24.36 1.21
CA GLY A 147 -1.92 -24.35 2.58
C GLY A 147 -0.50 -23.81 2.77
N PHE A 148 0.31 -23.72 1.71
CA PHE A 148 1.67 -23.19 1.76
C PHE A 148 1.77 -21.68 1.49
N TYR A 149 2.96 -21.12 1.74
CA TYR A 149 3.27 -19.71 1.50
C TYR A 149 4.15 -19.55 0.26
N VAL A 150 3.75 -18.69 -0.68
CA VAL A 150 4.44 -18.55 -1.99
C VAL A 150 5.46 -17.42 -2.05
N LYS A 151 5.27 -16.38 -1.24
CA LYS A 151 6.10 -15.18 -1.27
C LYS A 151 6.12 -14.51 0.08
N ARG A 152 7.27 -13.95 0.45
CA ARG A 152 7.44 -13.03 1.57
C ARG A 152 8.03 -11.74 1.02
N GLN A 153 7.47 -10.59 1.42
CA GLN A 153 7.98 -9.30 1.00
C GLN A 153 7.92 -8.28 2.13
N ARG A 154 8.90 -7.37 2.14
CA ARG A 154 8.90 -6.18 3.00
C ARG A 154 8.20 -5.06 2.25
N LEU A 155 7.27 -4.39 2.90
CA LEU A 155 6.55 -3.24 2.36
C LEU A 155 6.81 -2.04 3.24
N VAL A 156 7.16 -0.94 2.60
CA VAL A 156 7.31 0.37 3.23
C VAL A 156 6.39 1.32 2.48
N ALA A 157 5.51 1.98 3.19
CA ALA A 157 4.58 2.95 2.61
C ALA A 157 4.45 4.14 3.55
N GLY A 158 4.39 5.34 3.01
CA GLY A 158 4.18 6.53 3.81
C GLY A 158 3.42 7.62 3.07
N ASN A 159 2.87 8.55 3.83
CA ASN A 159 2.23 9.73 3.29
C ASN A 159 2.29 10.89 4.29
N ASN A 160 2.10 12.10 3.80
CA ASN A 160 2.03 13.31 4.60
C ASN A 160 0.56 13.58 4.90
N VAL A 161 0.22 13.68 6.18
CA VAL A 161 -1.14 13.84 6.68
C VAL A 161 -1.26 15.20 7.32
N GLU A 162 -2.26 15.95 6.90
CA GLU A 162 -2.61 17.21 7.53
C GLU A 162 -3.52 16.97 8.73
N VAL A 163 -3.15 17.55 9.86
CA VAL A 163 -3.84 17.45 11.14
C VAL A 163 -4.14 18.87 11.61
N ASP A 164 -5.37 19.14 12.02
CA ASP A 164 -5.73 20.46 12.55
C ASP A 164 -5.04 20.69 13.90
N ALA A 165 -4.48 21.88 14.11
CA ALA A 165 -3.74 22.18 15.33
C ALA A 165 -4.64 22.36 16.54
N ARG A 166 -5.94 22.64 16.37
CA ARG A 166 -6.90 22.90 17.46
C ARG A 166 -7.64 21.67 17.94
N SER A 167 -8.04 20.79 17.02
CA SER A 167 -8.69 19.51 17.35
C SER A 167 -7.67 18.37 17.49
N GLY A 168 -6.52 18.47 16.84
CA GLY A 168 -5.58 17.35 16.73
C GLY A 168 -6.07 16.25 15.79
N GLU A 169 -7.17 16.47 15.06
CA GLU A 169 -7.74 15.49 14.16
C GLU A 169 -7.26 15.68 12.72
N LYS A 170 -7.22 14.56 11.99
CA LYS A 170 -6.96 14.58 10.55
C LYS A 170 -7.97 15.47 9.83
N VAL A 171 -7.47 16.45 9.05
CA VAL A 171 -8.30 17.39 8.28
C VAL A 171 -9.02 16.70 7.12
N ALA A 172 -8.37 15.73 6.48
CA ALA A 172 -8.93 15.02 5.33
C ALA A 172 -10.12 14.13 5.73
N THR A 173 -11.31 14.44 5.20
CA THR A 173 -12.55 13.69 5.46
C THR A 173 -12.51 12.23 4.97
N GLY A 174 -11.66 11.91 3.98
CA GLY A 174 -11.54 10.58 3.39
C GLY A 174 -10.31 9.78 3.83
N GLU A 175 -10.21 8.52 3.41
CA GLU A 175 -9.02 7.68 3.66
C GLU A 175 -7.76 8.25 3.00
N VAL A 176 -6.63 8.28 3.73
CA VAL A 176 -5.34 8.69 3.17
C VAL A 176 -4.55 7.44 2.81
N ARG A 177 -4.31 7.21 1.52
CA ARG A 177 -3.54 6.06 1.06
C ARG A 177 -2.07 6.23 1.42
N LEU A 178 -1.49 5.22 2.07
CA LEU A 178 -0.05 5.15 2.32
C LEU A 178 0.60 4.49 1.11
N GLY A 179 1.59 5.15 0.51
CA GLY A 179 2.26 4.67 -0.70
C GLY A 179 3.71 5.10 -0.76
N ASP A 180 4.28 5.10 -1.97
CA ASP A 180 5.63 5.58 -2.20
C ASP A 180 5.63 7.10 -2.45
N VAL A 181 5.43 7.86 -1.37
CA VAL A 181 5.40 9.33 -1.38
C VAL A 181 6.62 9.83 -0.61
N PRO A 182 7.46 10.75 -1.11
CA PRO A 182 8.59 11.28 -0.35
C PRO A 182 8.14 12.22 0.80
N PRO A 183 8.94 12.35 1.88
CA PRO A 183 8.64 13.28 2.98
C PRO A 183 8.96 14.73 2.55
N ARG A 184 8.13 15.30 1.68
CA ARG A 184 8.24 16.69 1.23
C ARG A 184 6.90 17.41 1.28
N LEU A 185 6.87 18.61 1.86
CA LEU A 185 5.73 19.51 1.84
C LEU A 185 5.81 20.42 0.60
N GLY A 186 4.69 20.63 -0.09
CA GLY A 186 4.57 21.60 -1.19
C GLY A 186 4.87 21.10 -2.60
N SER A 187 5.04 19.79 -2.83
CA SER A 187 5.29 19.30 -4.19
C SER A 187 3.99 19.01 -4.97
N ARG A 188 3.69 19.86 -5.96
CA ARG A 188 2.66 19.66 -7.01
C ARG A 188 2.89 18.41 -7.90
N ALA A 189 3.86 17.55 -7.60
CA ALA A 189 4.24 16.41 -8.44
C ALA A 189 3.22 15.26 -8.46
N ALA A 190 2.25 15.21 -7.53
CA ALA A 190 1.23 14.15 -7.52
C ALA A 190 0.31 14.18 -8.75
N GLN A 191 0.19 15.33 -9.43
CA GLN A 191 -0.65 15.48 -10.64
C GLN A 191 0.01 14.89 -11.90
N ALA A 192 1.33 14.71 -11.91
CA ALA A 192 2.07 14.27 -13.12
C ALA A 192 1.97 12.76 -13.41
N ARG A 193 1.68 11.91 -12.40
CA ARG A 193 1.57 10.45 -12.61
C ARG A 193 0.28 10.03 -13.34
N SER A 194 -0.77 10.86 -13.31
CA SER A 194 -2.01 10.60 -14.06
C SER A 194 -1.82 10.82 -15.56
N CYS A 195 -1.00 11.79 -15.97
CA CYS A 195 -0.73 12.05 -17.38
C CYS A 195 0.19 10.98 -18.02
N CYS A 196 1.21 10.48 -17.32
CA CYS A 196 2.10 9.48 -17.91
C CYS A 196 1.41 8.13 -18.18
N ALA A 197 0.43 7.73 -17.36
CA ALA A 197 -0.34 6.51 -17.61
C ALA A 197 -1.23 6.62 -18.87
N ALA A 198 -1.73 7.83 -19.18
CA ALA A 198 -2.50 8.09 -20.39
C ALA A 198 -1.62 8.03 -21.65
N PHE A 199 -0.39 8.56 -21.60
CA PHE A 199 0.53 8.52 -22.75
C PHE A 199 1.03 7.11 -23.09
N VAL A 200 1.28 6.26 -22.09
CA VAL A 200 1.73 4.87 -22.35
C VAL A 200 0.60 4.00 -22.92
N GLY A 201 -0.66 4.25 -22.54
CA GLY A 201 -1.82 3.54 -23.09
C GLY A 201 -2.02 3.75 -24.58
N VAL A 202 -1.77 4.97 -25.08
CA VAL A 202 -1.92 5.33 -26.51
C VAL A 202 -0.82 4.68 -27.36
N PHE A 203 0.39 4.51 -26.83
CA PHE A 203 1.49 3.86 -27.57
C PHE A 203 1.28 2.35 -27.74
N VAL A 204 0.74 1.68 -26.72
CA VAL A 204 0.48 0.23 -26.80
C VAL A 204 -0.70 -0.06 -27.74
N SER A 205 -1.74 0.78 -27.77
CA SER A 205 -2.84 0.61 -28.73
C SER A 205 -2.45 0.94 -30.17
N GLY A 206 -1.59 1.95 -30.40
CA GLY A 206 -1.11 2.30 -31.75
C GLY A 206 -0.22 1.22 -32.40
N LEU A 207 0.60 0.54 -31.61
CA LEU A 207 1.43 -0.58 -32.09
C LEU A 207 0.60 -1.85 -32.40
N PHE A 208 -0.55 -2.04 -31.74
CA PHE A 208 -1.44 -3.17 -32.04
C PHE A 208 -2.23 -2.98 -33.35
N PHE A 209 -2.56 -1.74 -33.75
CA PHE A 209 -3.32 -1.50 -34.98
C PHE A 209 -2.48 -1.46 -36.26
N THR A 210 -1.16 -1.24 -36.16
CA THR A 210 -0.25 -1.19 -37.32
C THR A 210 0.37 -2.54 -37.66
N ALA A 211 0.19 -3.57 -36.82
CA ALA A 211 0.68 -4.93 -37.06
C ALA A 211 -0.34 -5.85 -37.77
N PHE A 212 -1.56 -5.36 -38.05
CA PHE A 212 -2.66 -6.15 -38.64
C PHE A 212 -3.32 -5.51 -39.88
N THR A 213 -2.61 -4.61 -40.55
CA THR A 213 -2.93 -4.14 -41.92
C THR A 213 -1.74 -4.43 -42.82
#